data_AF-A0A7T0G4J2-F1
#
_entry.id   AF-A0A7T0G4J2-F1
#
_cell.length_a   1.000
_cell.length_b   1.000
_cell.length_c   1.000
_cell.angle_alpha   90.00
_cell.angle_beta   90.00
_cell.angle_gamma   90.00
#
_symmetry.space_group_name_H-M   'P 1'
#
loop_
_entity.id
_entity.type
_entity.pdbx_description
1 polymer ?
#
loop_
_entity_poly.entity_id
_entity_poly.type
_entity_poly.pdbx_seq_one_letter_code
_entity_poly.pdbx_strand_id
1 'polypeptide(L)'
;MSTLKGMLFSQYANEGLSELIETLQKKHKPKKGRRFNLDNITYEISRSTLKDNQIEFAISSKIPQDELKDRDGMDAYFQNIETLINKEKSKPILIEMENIVWGAKKDADKNRDYVKLVYQYQLDQLFDNQAVPQHFEAAKSNDSLKNINGAFTPQGKVVLKMVRDKIQEIAQGHMDTLINANNKVKAALKN
;
A
#
# COMPACT_ATOMS: atom_id res chain seq x y z
N MET A 1 -23.85 0.44 4.67
CA MET A 1 -23.83 1.87 4.31
C MET A 1 -22.56 2.49 4.87
N SER A 2 -21.84 3.29 4.08
CA SER A 2 -20.65 4.01 4.54
C SER A 2 -21.05 5.19 5.43
N THR A 3 -20.44 5.31 6.61
CA THR A 3 -20.64 6.46 7.51
C THR A 3 -19.87 7.70 6.99
N LEU A 4 -20.27 8.91 7.40
CA LEU A 4 -19.51 10.13 7.08
C LEU A 4 -18.05 10.03 7.53
N LYS A 5 -17.82 9.49 8.74
CA LYS A 5 -16.47 9.20 9.24
C LYS A 5 -15.71 8.28 8.27
N GLY A 6 -16.32 7.18 7.84
CA GLY A 6 -15.71 6.25 6.90
C GLY A 6 -15.37 6.87 5.55
N MET A 7 -16.27 7.70 5.00
CA MET A 7 -16.03 8.40 3.73
C MET A 7 -14.85 9.36 3.84
N LEU A 8 -14.81 10.18 4.90
CA LEU A 8 -13.71 11.11 5.14
C LEU A 8 -12.38 10.36 5.35
N PHE A 9 -12.38 9.31 6.16
CA PHE A 9 -11.17 8.53 6.42
C PHE A 9 -10.66 7.86 5.14
N SER A 10 -11.56 7.34 4.30
CA SER A 10 -11.19 6.76 3.00
C SER A 10 -10.62 7.80 2.04
N GLN A 11 -11.15 9.02 2.03
CA GLN A 11 -10.58 10.12 1.24
C GLN A 11 -9.14 10.42 1.69
N TYR A 12 -8.92 10.64 2.98
CA TYR A 12 -7.61 10.98 3.52
C TYR A 12 -6.61 9.82 3.44
N ALA A 13 -7.07 8.57 3.57
CA ALA A 13 -6.27 7.40 3.27
C ALA A 13 -5.81 7.38 1.80
N ASN A 14 -6.70 7.69 0.86
CA ASN A 14 -6.35 7.78 -0.56
C ASN A 14 -5.37 8.93 -0.86
N GLU A 15 -5.47 10.06 -0.18
CA GLU A 15 -4.49 11.14 -0.25
C GLU A 15 -3.11 10.65 0.22
N GLY A 16 -3.03 10.00 1.39
CA GLY A 16 -1.77 9.49 1.95
C GLY A 16 -1.10 8.44 1.05
N LEU A 17 -1.89 7.51 0.49
CA LEU A 17 -1.40 6.55 -0.49
C LEU A 17 -0.95 7.22 -1.80
N SER A 18 -1.54 8.36 -2.17
CA SER A 18 -1.17 9.11 -3.38
C SER A 18 0.15 9.86 -3.18
N GLU A 19 0.32 10.51 -2.03
CA GLU A 19 1.58 11.15 -1.64
C GLU A 19 2.72 10.11 -1.58
N LEU A 20 2.45 8.91 -1.05
CA LEU A 20 3.41 7.81 -1.02
C LEU A 20 3.86 7.38 -2.43
N ILE A 21 2.93 7.08 -3.32
CA ILE A 21 3.29 6.60 -4.65
C ILE A 21 4.03 7.66 -5.46
N GLU A 22 3.67 8.94 -5.32
CA GLU A 22 4.41 10.04 -5.93
C GLU A 22 5.85 10.13 -5.40
N THR A 23 6.04 9.95 -4.09
CA THR A 23 7.36 9.93 -3.46
C THR A 23 8.20 8.77 -4.00
N LEU A 24 7.64 7.56 -4.08
CA LEU A 24 8.33 6.38 -4.61
C LEU A 24 8.63 6.52 -6.10
N GLN A 25 7.74 7.11 -6.89
CA GLN A 25 7.94 7.41 -8.31
C GLN A 25 9.02 8.47 -8.56
N LYS A 26 9.22 9.41 -7.62
CA LYS A 26 10.34 10.37 -7.67
C LYS A 26 11.67 9.72 -7.27
N LYS A 27 11.65 8.83 -6.28
CA LYS A 27 12.83 8.13 -5.76
C LYS A 27 13.33 7.02 -6.70
N HIS A 28 12.42 6.38 -7.42
CA HIS A 28 12.69 5.23 -8.29
C HIS A 28 12.25 5.52 -9.72
N LYS A 29 12.28 4.52 -10.62
CA LYS A 29 11.89 4.72 -12.01
C LYS A 29 10.35 4.73 -12.12
N PRO A 30 9.70 5.86 -12.49
CA PRO A 30 8.25 5.92 -12.58
C PRO A 30 7.70 5.01 -13.68
N LYS A 31 6.48 4.50 -13.48
CA LYS A 31 5.73 3.70 -14.45
C LYS A 31 4.30 4.23 -14.56
N LYS A 32 3.59 3.85 -15.63
CA LYS A 32 2.19 4.27 -15.86
C LYS A 32 1.30 3.90 -14.68
N GLY A 33 0.43 4.82 -14.29
CA GLY A 33 -0.52 4.62 -13.19
C GLY A 33 0.17 4.71 -11.84
N ARG A 34 -0.29 3.92 -10.86
CA ARG A 34 0.23 3.94 -9.49
C ARG A 34 1.40 2.99 -9.31
N ARG A 35 2.37 3.07 -10.23
CA ARG A 35 3.46 2.09 -10.37
C ARG A 35 4.84 2.74 -10.38
N PHE A 36 5.82 2.03 -9.86
CA PHE A 36 7.24 2.37 -10.01
C PHE A 36 8.05 1.10 -10.25
N ASN A 37 9.29 1.27 -10.68
CA ASN A 37 10.22 0.18 -10.93
C ASN A 37 11.49 0.39 -10.12
N LEU A 38 11.90 -0.69 -9.44
CA LEU A 38 13.11 -0.79 -8.64
C LEU A 38 13.73 -2.17 -8.92
N ASP A 39 15.01 -2.20 -9.28
CA ASP A 39 15.79 -3.42 -9.51
C ASP A 39 15.11 -4.44 -10.44
N ASN A 40 14.58 -3.93 -11.56
CA ASN A 40 13.82 -4.64 -12.60
C ASN A 40 12.49 -5.27 -12.14
N ILE A 41 12.03 -5.01 -10.91
CA ILE A 41 10.69 -5.38 -10.44
C ILE A 41 9.76 -4.18 -10.54
N THR A 42 8.54 -4.39 -11.02
CA THR A 42 7.50 -3.34 -11.03
C THR A 42 6.63 -3.48 -9.80
N TYR A 43 6.52 -2.41 -9.01
CA TYR A 43 5.71 -2.32 -7.82
C TYR A 43 4.48 -1.45 -8.06
N GLU A 44 3.39 -1.75 -7.38
CA GLU A 44 2.13 -1.00 -7.43
C GLU A 44 1.55 -0.80 -6.03
N ILE A 45 0.90 0.35 -5.82
CA ILE A 45 0.06 0.62 -4.65
C ILE A 45 -1.34 0.93 -5.16
N SER A 46 -2.35 0.15 -4.76
CA SER A 46 -3.73 0.38 -5.16
C SER A 46 -4.29 1.68 -4.56
N ARG A 47 -5.48 2.07 -5.00
CA ARG A 47 -6.31 2.98 -4.21
C ARG A 47 -6.88 2.20 -3.02
N SER A 48 -7.18 2.90 -1.95
CA SER A 48 -7.91 2.30 -0.83
C SER A 48 -9.40 2.24 -1.14
N THR A 49 -10.07 1.24 -0.57
CA THR A 49 -11.51 1.08 -0.56
C THR A 49 -12.02 1.02 0.88
N LEU A 50 -13.28 1.41 1.09
CA LEU A 50 -13.95 1.30 2.38
C LEU A 50 -14.87 0.08 2.36
N LYS A 51 -14.55 -0.93 3.16
CA LYS A 51 -15.34 -2.16 3.29
C LYS A 51 -15.55 -2.46 4.77
N ASP A 52 -16.80 -2.61 5.19
CA ASP A 52 -17.16 -2.96 6.58
C ASP A 52 -16.45 -2.10 7.65
N ASN A 53 -16.47 -0.78 7.45
CA ASN A 53 -15.76 0.22 8.28
C ASN A 53 -14.25 -0.03 8.41
N GLN A 54 -13.64 -0.58 7.36
CA GLN A 54 -12.20 -0.78 7.28
C GLN A 54 -11.67 -0.21 5.98
N ILE A 55 -10.47 0.37 6.06
CA ILE A 55 -9.70 0.79 4.91
C ILE A 55 -8.93 -0.43 4.40
N GLU A 56 -9.25 -0.85 3.18
CA GLU A 56 -8.57 -1.93 2.48
C GLU A 56 -7.73 -1.36 1.34
N PHE A 57 -6.48 -1.80 1.21
CA PHE A 57 -5.63 -1.49 0.06
C PHE A 57 -4.71 -2.66 -0.24
N ALA A 58 -4.16 -2.68 -1.45
CA ALA A 58 -3.22 -3.69 -1.89
C ALA A 58 -1.89 -3.06 -2.31
N ILE A 59 -0.80 -3.77 -2.05
CA ILE A 59 0.48 -3.56 -2.72
C ILE A 59 0.79 -4.80 -3.55
N SER A 60 1.51 -4.61 -4.65
CA SER A 60 1.93 -5.73 -5.47
C SER A 60 3.29 -5.53 -6.10
N SER A 61 3.93 -6.64 -6.48
CA SER A 61 5.18 -6.65 -7.21
C SER A 61 5.15 -7.69 -8.33
N LYS A 62 5.65 -7.31 -9.51
CA LYS A 62 5.79 -8.22 -10.65
C LYS A 62 6.86 -9.27 -10.35
N ILE A 63 6.54 -10.55 -10.55
CA ILE A 63 7.48 -11.65 -10.52
C ILE A 63 8.47 -11.47 -11.70
N PRO A 64 9.80 -11.52 -11.45
CA PRO A 64 10.81 -11.27 -12.48
C PRO A 64 10.96 -12.47 -13.43
N GLN A 65 10.01 -12.62 -14.35
CA GLN A 65 9.97 -13.75 -15.30
C GLN A 65 11.21 -13.86 -16.18
N ASP A 66 11.84 -12.74 -16.53
CA ASP A 66 13.07 -12.74 -17.32
C ASP A 66 14.25 -13.40 -16.58
N GLU A 67 14.17 -13.53 -15.24
CA GLU A 67 15.17 -14.16 -14.39
C GLU A 67 14.78 -15.60 -13.99
N LEU A 68 13.53 -16.02 -14.26
CA LEU A 68 12.99 -17.32 -13.86
C LEU A 68 12.82 -18.22 -15.10
N LYS A 69 13.32 -19.45 -15.03
CA LYS A 69 13.44 -20.34 -16.19
C LYS A 69 12.10 -20.93 -16.64
N ASP A 70 11.13 -21.07 -15.73
CA ASP A 70 9.85 -21.72 -15.97
C ASP A 70 8.79 -21.33 -14.91
N ARG A 71 7.59 -21.88 -15.06
CA ARG A 71 6.45 -21.68 -14.15
C ARG A 71 6.72 -22.19 -12.74
N ASP A 72 7.44 -23.30 -12.59
CA ASP A 72 7.81 -23.85 -11.29
C ASP A 72 8.71 -22.87 -10.53
N GLY A 73 9.61 -22.17 -11.23
CA GLY A 73 10.39 -21.07 -10.69
C GLY A 73 9.53 -19.88 -10.22
N MET A 74 8.44 -19.56 -10.92
CA MET A 74 7.49 -18.51 -10.50
C MET A 74 6.71 -18.90 -9.25
N ASP A 75 6.23 -20.14 -9.20
CA ASP A 75 5.49 -20.66 -8.06
C ASP A 75 6.41 -20.74 -6.81
N ALA A 76 7.65 -21.21 -6.99
CA ALA A 76 8.66 -21.20 -5.93
C ALA A 76 9.03 -19.77 -5.48
N TYR A 77 9.14 -18.82 -6.42
CA TYR A 77 9.36 -17.41 -6.09
C TYR A 77 8.24 -16.88 -5.19
N PHE A 78 6.98 -17.10 -5.58
CA PHE A 78 5.81 -16.70 -4.81
C PHE A 78 5.80 -17.33 -3.42
N GLN A 79 5.98 -18.65 -3.31
CA GLN A 79 5.99 -19.37 -2.03
C GLN A 79 7.07 -18.85 -1.07
N ASN A 80 8.25 -18.51 -1.61
CA ASN A 80 9.32 -17.95 -0.81
C ASN A 80 8.97 -16.54 -0.30
N ILE A 81 8.37 -15.69 -1.14
CA ILE A 81 7.86 -14.39 -0.71
C ILE A 81 6.77 -14.55 0.35
N GLU A 82 5.77 -15.39 0.09
CA GLU A 82 4.69 -15.69 1.01
C GLU A 82 5.22 -16.15 2.37
N THR A 83 6.21 -17.04 2.39
CA THR A 83 6.86 -17.52 3.61
C THR A 83 7.56 -16.39 4.38
N LEU A 84 8.20 -15.45 3.69
CA LEU A 84 8.85 -14.30 4.31
C LEU A 84 7.81 -13.33 4.89
N ILE A 85 6.79 -12.98 4.11
CA ILE A 85 5.71 -12.06 4.53
C ILE A 85 4.93 -12.65 5.71
N ASN A 86 4.70 -13.97 5.73
CA ASN A 86 3.99 -14.64 6.83
C ASN A 86 4.76 -14.64 8.17
N LYS A 87 6.05 -14.29 8.18
CA LYS A 87 6.84 -14.13 9.42
C LYS A 87 6.74 -12.73 10.01
N GLU A 88 6.23 -11.78 9.25
CA GLU A 88 6.11 -10.39 9.68
C GLU A 88 5.03 -10.22 10.74
N LYS A 89 5.20 -9.21 11.61
CA LYS A 89 4.23 -8.91 12.67
C LYS A 89 2.91 -8.40 12.09
N SER A 90 3.00 -7.56 11.05
CA SER A 90 1.85 -6.95 10.38
C SER A 90 1.56 -7.70 9.08
N LYS A 91 0.82 -8.80 9.19
CA LYS A 91 0.52 -9.67 8.05
C LYS A 91 -0.59 -9.09 7.18
N PRO A 92 -0.52 -9.26 5.85
CA PRO A 92 -1.68 -9.04 4.99
C PRO A 92 -2.80 -10.01 5.36
N ILE A 93 -4.04 -9.60 5.11
CA ILE A 93 -5.23 -10.47 5.25
C ILE A 93 -5.31 -11.52 4.15
N LEU A 94 -4.64 -11.26 3.03
CA LEU A 94 -4.68 -12.09 1.84
C LEU A 94 -3.40 -11.90 1.03
N ILE A 95 -2.79 -13.02 0.63
CA ILE A 95 -1.61 -13.10 -0.23
C ILE A 95 -2.03 -13.88 -1.46
N GLU A 96 -1.94 -13.28 -2.63
CA GLU A 96 -2.40 -13.89 -3.88
C GLU A 96 -1.39 -13.72 -5.00
N MET A 97 -1.36 -14.72 -5.87
CA MET A 97 -0.84 -14.53 -7.22
C MET A 97 -1.95 -13.91 -8.09
N GLU A 98 -1.73 -12.70 -8.58
CA GLU A 98 -2.72 -11.99 -9.41
C GLU A 98 -2.20 -11.75 -10.84
N ASN A 99 -3.14 -11.75 -11.79
CA ASN A 99 -2.91 -11.26 -13.14
C ASN A 99 -3.41 -9.82 -13.21
N ILE A 100 -2.52 -8.83 -13.30
CA ILE A 100 -2.96 -7.45 -13.52
C ILE A 100 -3.19 -7.25 -15.03
N VAL A 101 -4.35 -7.67 -15.54
CA VAL A 101 -4.74 -7.45 -16.94
C VAL A 101 -5.30 -6.03 -17.11
N TRP A 102 -4.68 -5.24 -17.99
CA TRP A 102 -5.21 -3.94 -18.42
C TRP A 102 -5.63 -4.03 -19.89
N GLY A 103 -6.94 -4.19 -20.14
CA GLY A 103 -7.53 -4.20 -21.48
C GLY A 103 -8.47 -5.39 -21.73
N ALA A 104 -9.50 -5.18 -22.53
CA ALA A 104 -10.67 -6.06 -22.75
C ALA A 104 -10.41 -7.39 -23.48
N LYS A 105 -9.24 -8.02 -23.34
CA LYS A 105 -8.99 -9.38 -23.86
C LYS A 105 -8.86 -10.36 -22.70
N LYS A 106 -9.96 -11.02 -22.38
CA LYS A 106 -10.09 -11.99 -21.27
C LYS A 106 -9.46 -13.37 -21.56
N ASP A 107 -8.95 -13.60 -22.77
CA ASP A 107 -8.66 -14.96 -23.28
C ASP A 107 -7.24 -15.14 -23.87
N ALA A 108 -6.22 -14.53 -23.27
CA ALA A 108 -4.84 -15.00 -23.45
C ALA A 108 -4.41 -15.68 -22.16
N ASP A 109 -3.82 -16.88 -22.28
CA ASP A 109 -3.42 -17.74 -21.18
C ASP A 109 -2.90 -16.98 -19.95
N LYS A 110 -3.58 -17.25 -18.83
CA LYS A 110 -3.56 -16.46 -17.61
C LYS A 110 -2.24 -16.60 -16.85
N ASN A 111 -1.22 -15.82 -17.23
CA ASN A 111 0.04 -15.79 -16.48
C ASN A 111 -0.11 -14.98 -15.18
N ARG A 112 0.14 -15.67 -14.06
CA ARG A 112 0.15 -15.21 -12.67
C ARG A 112 1.42 -14.42 -12.38
N ASP A 113 1.44 -13.17 -12.84
CA ASP A 113 2.68 -12.41 -12.94
C ASP A 113 3.00 -11.54 -11.73
N TYR A 114 2.10 -11.45 -10.76
CA TYR A 114 2.26 -10.54 -9.63
C TYR A 114 2.03 -11.26 -8.30
N VAL A 115 2.85 -10.91 -7.32
CA VAL A 115 2.55 -11.13 -5.91
C VAL A 115 1.73 -9.95 -5.42
N LYS A 116 0.53 -10.19 -4.91
CA LYS A 116 -0.35 -9.18 -4.33
C LYS A 116 -0.59 -9.45 -2.86
N LEU A 117 -0.42 -8.40 -2.06
CA LEU A 117 -0.65 -8.39 -0.62
C LEU A 117 -1.78 -7.42 -0.32
N VAL A 118 -2.87 -7.91 0.28
CA VAL A 118 -4.01 -7.09 0.67
C VAL A 118 -3.96 -6.83 2.17
N TYR A 119 -4.11 -5.58 2.56
CA TYR A 119 -4.11 -5.14 3.95
C TYR A 119 -5.43 -4.45 4.28
N GLN A 120 -5.86 -4.62 5.52
CA GLN A 120 -7.11 -4.07 6.01
C GLN A 120 -6.89 -3.48 7.41
N TYR A 121 -7.42 -2.27 7.61
CA TYR A 121 -7.27 -1.52 8.86
C TYR A 121 -8.61 -0.96 9.33
N GLN A 122 -8.92 -1.17 10.60
CA GLN A 122 -10.07 -0.56 11.25
C GLN A 122 -9.87 0.96 11.35
N LEU A 123 -10.94 1.75 11.23
CA LEU A 123 -10.82 3.22 11.26
C LEU A 123 -10.19 3.74 12.56
N ASP A 124 -10.44 3.08 13.68
CA ASP A 124 -9.88 3.43 15.00
C ASP A 124 -8.38 3.12 15.14
N GLN A 125 -7.82 2.26 14.28
CA GLN A 125 -6.38 2.01 14.24
C GLN A 125 -5.61 3.11 13.49
N LEU A 126 -6.30 3.98 12.75
CA LEU A 126 -5.68 4.99 11.89
C LEU A 126 -5.41 6.32 12.60
N PHE A 127 -5.83 6.47 13.85
CA PHE A 127 -5.56 7.66 14.66
C PHE A 127 -5.62 7.32 16.15
N ASP A 128 -4.86 8.06 16.95
CA ASP A 128 -4.91 7.95 18.41
C ASP A 128 -5.57 9.19 19.00
N ASN A 129 -6.71 9.00 19.67
CA ASN A 129 -7.44 10.08 20.36
C ASN A 129 -6.60 10.77 21.42
N GLN A 130 -5.70 10.04 22.11
CA GLN A 130 -4.86 10.62 23.15
C GLN A 130 -3.76 11.52 22.57
N ALA A 131 -3.35 11.29 21.33
CA ALA A 131 -2.36 12.09 20.63
C ALA A 131 -2.96 13.35 19.95
N VAL A 132 -4.28 13.44 19.79
CA VAL A 132 -4.95 14.57 19.10
C VAL A 132 -4.61 15.93 19.73
N PRO A 133 -4.64 16.13 21.07
CA PRO A 133 -4.30 17.42 21.67
C PRO A 133 -2.86 17.83 21.38
N GLN A 134 -1.90 16.89 21.43
CA GLN A 134 -0.50 17.15 21.14
C GLN A 134 -0.29 17.55 19.68
N HIS A 135 -0.91 16.81 18.74
CA HIS A 135 -0.85 17.16 17.32
C HIS A 135 -1.55 18.48 17.02
N PHE A 136 -2.61 18.83 17.75
CA PHE A 136 -3.29 20.11 17.60
C PHE A 136 -2.40 21.28 18.01
N GLU A 137 -1.73 21.22 19.16
CA GLU A 137 -0.79 22.27 19.58
C GLU A 137 0.38 22.41 18.60
N ALA A 138 0.92 21.30 18.09
CA ALA A 138 1.96 21.32 17.06
C ALA A 138 1.48 21.88 15.69
N ALA A 139 0.19 21.78 15.41
CA ALA A 139 -0.41 22.26 14.16
C ALA A 139 -0.91 23.71 14.25
N LYS A 140 -0.96 24.33 15.44
CA LYS A 140 -1.22 25.78 15.57
C LYS A 140 -0.07 26.62 15.06
N SER A 141 1.17 26.14 15.20
CA SER A 141 2.39 26.85 14.84
C SER A 141 2.74 26.78 13.35
N ASN A 142 2.08 25.90 12.58
CA ASN A 142 2.28 25.74 11.14
C ASN A 142 0.92 25.63 10.46
N ASP A 143 0.69 26.38 9.38
CA ASP A 143 -0.55 26.45 8.56
C ASP A 143 -1.03 25.11 7.93
N SER A 144 -0.46 23.99 8.37
CA SER A 144 -0.73 22.60 8.00
C SER A 144 -2.19 22.16 8.04
N LEU A 145 -3.09 22.86 8.76
CA LEU A 145 -4.52 22.54 8.81
C LEU A 145 -5.38 23.34 7.82
N LYS A 146 -4.81 24.34 7.12
CA LYS A 146 -5.59 25.19 6.20
C LYS A 146 -6.17 24.42 5.02
N ASN A 147 -5.46 23.39 4.55
CA ASN A 147 -5.86 22.59 3.37
C ASN A 147 -6.65 21.32 3.72
N ILE A 148 -7.05 21.15 4.99
CA ILE A 148 -7.85 20.01 5.42
C ILE A 148 -9.33 20.38 5.38
N ASN A 149 -10.05 19.72 4.47
CA ASN A 149 -11.47 19.88 4.21
C ASN A 149 -12.28 18.73 4.84
N GLY A 150 -13.58 18.92 5.01
CA GLY A 150 -14.48 17.86 5.52
C GLY A 150 -14.62 17.79 7.05
N ALA A 151 -13.85 18.57 7.81
CA ALA A 151 -14.06 18.78 9.24
C ALA A 151 -14.15 20.28 9.58
N PHE A 152 -15.17 20.67 10.36
CA PHE A 152 -15.39 22.05 10.78
C PHE A 152 -14.58 22.43 12.02
N THR A 153 -14.20 21.46 12.86
CA THR A 153 -13.39 21.70 14.05
C THR A 153 -11.91 21.48 13.76
N PRO A 154 -11.00 22.28 14.35
CA PRO A 154 -9.56 22.07 14.21
C PRO A 154 -9.10 20.67 14.64
N GLN A 155 -9.72 20.12 15.69
CA GLN A 155 -9.45 18.76 16.18
C GLN A 155 -9.88 17.70 15.14
N GLY A 156 -11.03 17.89 14.50
CA GLY A 156 -11.46 17.02 13.41
C GLY A 156 -10.48 17.06 12.23
N LYS A 157 -9.95 18.25 11.90
CA LYS A 157 -8.92 18.39 10.86
C LYS A 157 -7.62 17.67 11.24
N VAL A 158 -7.21 17.76 12.51
CA VAL A 158 -6.04 17.02 13.03
C VAL A 158 -6.25 15.51 12.87
N VAL A 159 -7.42 14.98 13.21
CA VAL A 159 -7.73 13.56 13.04
C VAL A 159 -7.60 13.12 11.57
N LEU A 160 -8.16 13.90 10.62
CA LEU A 160 -8.04 13.59 9.19
C LEU A 160 -6.59 13.60 8.71
N LYS A 161 -5.78 14.57 9.19
CA LYS A 161 -4.34 14.58 8.96
C LYS A 161 -3.65 13.32 9.48
N MET A 162 -3.96 12.92 10.71
CA MET A 162 -3.38 11.74 11.34
C MET A 162 -3.70 10.48 10.54
N VAL A 163 -4.94 10.33 10.05
CA VAL A 163 -5.34 9.20 9.19
C VAL A 163 -4.50 9.15 7.92
N ARG A 164 -4.34 10.28 7.24
CA ARG A 164 -3.53 10.39 6.02
C ARG A 164 -2.08 9.98 6.27
N ASP A 165 -1.46 10.61 7.26
CA ASP A 165 -0.05 10.41 7.59
C ASP A 165 0.18 8.96 8.08
N LYS A 166 -0.76 8.39 8.84
CA LYS A 166 -0.66 7.03 9.36
C LYS A 166 -0.77 5.97 8.26
N ILE A 167 -1.70 6.15 7.32
CA ILE A 167 -1.82 5.25 6.16
C ILE A 167 -0.58 5.30 5.29
N GLN A 168 -0.02 6.50 5.08
CA GLN A 168 1.23 6.67 4.34
C GLN A 168 2.37 5.91 5.01
N GLU A 169 2.55 6.06 6.33
CA GLU A 169 3.57 5.35 7.12
C GLU A 169 3.39 3.83 7.03
N ILE A 170 2.18 3.33 7.25
CA ILE A 170 1.86 1.89 7.20
C ILE A 170 2.16 1.32 5.81
N ALA A 171 1.68 1.98 4.75
CA ALA A 171 1.87 1.51 3.38
C ALA A 171 3.35 1.56 2.96
N GLN A 172 4.11 2.56 3.42
CA GLN A 172 5.56 2.61 3.22
C GLN A 172 6.24 1.41 3.88
N GLY A 173 5.90 1.12 5.14
CA GLY A 173 6.44 -0.04 5.86
C GLY A 173 6.17 -1.37 5.14
N HIS A 174 4.94 -1.58 4.66
CA HIS A 174 4.61 -2.79 3.89
C HIS A 174 5.34 -2.87 2.56
N MET A 175 5.48 -1.75 1.86
CA MET A 175 6.23 -1.69 0.61
C MET A 175 7.69 -2.04 0.83
N ASP A 176 8.32 -1.49 1.87
CA ASP A 176 9.71 -1.82 2.23
C ASP A 176 9.86 -3.30 2.57
N THR A 177 8.90 -3.87 3.31
CA THR A 177 8.86 -5.31 3.59
C THR A 177 8.78 -6.14 2.30
N LEU A 178 7.91 -5.79 1.35
CA LEU A 178 7.79 -6.48 0.07
C LEU A 178 9.07 -6.36 -0.77
N ILE A 179 9.65 -5.17 -0.84
CA ILE A 179 10.94 -4.94 -1.53
C ILE A 179 12.04 -5.81 -0.90
N ASN A 180 12.13 -5.85 0.43
CA ASN A 180 13.11 -6.65 1.15
C ASN A 180 12.90 -8.15 0.91
N ALA A 181 11.65 -8.62 0.88
CA ALA A 181 11.33 -10.01 0.55
C ALA A 181 11.79 -10.35 -0.88
N ASN A 182 11.45 -9.51 -1.86
CA ASN A 182 11.88 -9.68 -3.25
C ASN A 182 13.41 -9.71 -3.39
N ASN A 183 14.12 -8.83 -2.69
CA ASN A 183 15.58 -8.79 -2.69
C ASN A 183 16.20 -10.05 -2.10
N LYS A 184 15.65 -10.57 -1.00
CA LYS A 184 16.09 -11.84 -0.38
C LYS A 184 15.89 -13.03 -1.31
N VAL A 185 14.71 -13.15 -1.93
CA VAL A 185 14.44 -14.26 -2.86
C VAL A 185 15.31 -14.15 -4.11
N LYS A 186 15.48 -12.95 -4.69
CA LYS A 186 16.39 -12.74 -5.83
C LYS A 186 17.85 -13.06 -5.51
N ALA A 187 18.32 -12.73 -4.31
CA ALA A 187 19.68 -13.06 -3.89
C ALA A 187 19.87 -14.58 -3.79
N ALA A 188 18.87 -15.31 -3.29
CA ALA A 188 18.92 -16.76 -3.20
C ALA A 188 18.92 -17.46 -4.58
N LEU A 189 18.33 -16.85 -5.61
CA LEU A 189 18.32 -17.38 -6.98
C LEU A 189 19.65 -17.25 -7.73
N LYS A 190 20.54 -16.36 -7.27
CA LYS A 190 21.87 -16.14 -7.88
C LYS A 190 22.95 -17.04 -7.30
N ASN A 191 22.65 -17.76 -6.22
CA ASN A 191 23.52 -18.75 -5.58
C ASN A 191 23.14 -20.15 -6.03
#